data_AF-A0A364V379-F1
#
_entry.id   AF-A0A364V379-F1
#
_cell.length_a   1.000
_cell.length_b   1.000
_cell.length_c   1.000
_cell.angle_alpha   90.00
_cell.angle_beta   90.00
_cell.angle_gamma   90.00
#
_symmetry.space_group_name_H-M   'P 1'
#
loop_
_entity.id
_entity.type
_entity.pdbx_description
1 polymer ?
#
loop_
_entity_poly.entity_id
_entity_poly.type
_entity_poly.pdbx_seq_one_letter_code
_entity_poly.pdbx_strand_id
1 'polypeptide(L)'
;GYDVAKGTAAFNRVLSRERPDELLFVYGDSTGISKALAPEIARIGLPYSATSFANELADPEKYPTIFVFGPTYNDMMEALLRQIRLQKGKARIALVYSNTEFGRDPIPYVKERAKALGMEVVHEEVTP
;
A
#
# COMPACT_ATOMS: atom_id res chain seq x y z
N GLY A 1 5.43 9.11 -13.00
CA GLY A 1 4.50 8.49 -12.03
C GLY A 1 3.62 7.49 -12.74
N TYR A 2 3.10 6.51 -12.01
CA TYR A 2 2.15 5.52 -12.52
C TYR A 2 0.82 6.20 -12.92
N ASP A 3 0.27 5.83 -14.07
CA ASP A 3 -0.98 6.39 -14.61
C ASP A 3 -2.14 5.42 -14.32
N VAL A 4 -3.00 5.80 -13.37
CA VAL A 4 -4.12 4.97 -12.91
C VAL A 4 -5.11 4.67 -14.04
N ALA A 5 -5.33 5.61 -14.96
CA ALA A 5 -6.24 5.42 -16.07
C ALA A 5 -5.69 4.39 -17.07
N LYS A 6 -4.39 4.47 -17.39
CA LYS A 6 -3.73 3.46 -18.23
C LYS A 6 -3.70 2.08 -17.58
N GLY A 7 -3.45 2.02 -16.27
CA GLY A 7 -3.49 0.77 -15.49
C GLY A 7 -4.87 0.13 -15.50
N THR A 8 -5.92 0.90 -15.24
CA THR A 8 -7.32 0.46 -15.30
C THR A 8 -7.68 -0.04 -16.69
N ALA A 9 -7.30 0.69 -17.74
CA ALA A 9 -7.54 0.26 -19.11
C ALA A 9 -6.79 -1.04 -19.46
N ALA A 10 -5.59 -1.25 -18.91
CA ALA A 10 -4.86 -2.50 -19.09
C ALA A 10 -5.55 -3.67 -18.38
N PHE A 11 -5.97 -3.49 -17.14
CA PHE A 11 -6.73 -4.48 -16.37
C PHE A 11 -8.00 -4.90 -17.11
N ASN A 12 -8.81 -3.93 -17.55
CA ASN A 12 -10.04 -4.20 -18.30
C ASN A 12 -9.79 -4.90 -19.63
N ARG A 13 -8.68 -4.58 -20.33
CA ARG A 13 -8.31 -5.28 -21.56
C ARG A 13 -7.98 -6.74 -21.29
N VAL A 14 -7.27 -7.08 -20.21
CA VAL A 14 -7.00 -8.48 -19.83
C VAL A 14 -8.31 -9.21 -19.58
N LEU A 15 -9.18 -8.64 -18.73
CA LEU A 15 -10.49 -9.24 -18.44
C LEU A 15 -11.37 -9.45 -19.67
N SER A 16 -11.28 -8.57 -20.67
CA SER A 16 -12.06 -8.69 -21.91
C SER A 16 -11.51 -9.72 -22.90
N ARG A 17 -10.24 -10.11 -22.79
CA ARG A 17 -9.54 -10.98 -23.75
C ARG A 17 -9.39 -12.41 -23.23
N GLU A 18 -9.26 -12.57 -21.92
CA GLU A 18 -9.10 -13.86 -21.29
C GLU A 18 -10.45 -14.50 -20.95
N ARG A 19 -10.48 -15.84 -20.93
CA ARG A 19 -11.67 -16.58 -20.52
C ARG A 19 -11.82 -16.54 -18.99
N PRO A 20 -12.97 -16.13 -18.43
CA PRO A 20 -13.13 -16.01 -16.97
C PRO A 20 -12.90 -17.31 -16.20
N ASP A 21 -13.17 -18.47 -16.81
CA ASP A 21 -12.95 -19.80 -16.23
C ASP A 21 -11.48 -20.25 -16.24
N GLU A 22 -10.63 -19.59 -17.02
CA GLU A 22 -9.19 -19.90 -17.12
C GLU A 22 -8.28 -18.83 -16.52
N LEU A 23 -8.77 -17.60 -16.37
CA LEU A 23 -8.04 -16.54 -15.71
C LEU A 23 -8.09 -16.75 -14.19
N LEU A 24 -7.05 -17.36 -13.64
CA LEU A 24 -7.01 -17.72 -12.21
C LEU A 24 -6.40 -16.64 -11.31
N PHE A 25 -5.65 -15.69 -11.88
CA PHE A 25 -4.92 -14.69 -11.13
C PHE A 25 -4.52 -13.50 -12.00
N VAL A 26 -4.52 -12.30 -11.42
CA VAL A 26 -3.93 -11.10 -12.05
C VAL A 26 -2.92 -10.46 -11.11
N TYR A 27 -1.73 -10.22 -11.64
CA TYR A 27 -0.71 -9.40 -10.97
C TYR A 27 -0.80 -7.95 -11.45
N GLY A 28 -1.09 -7.04 -10.54
CA GLY A 28 -1.20 -5.61 -10.81
C GLY A 28 0.10 -4.83 -10.59
N ASP A 29 0.06 -3.56 -11.00
CA ASP A 29 1.25 -2.76 -11.16
C ASP A 29 1.64 -1.98 -9.90
N SER A 30 0.82 -1.05 -9.42
CA SER A 30 1.18 -0.10 -8.35
C SER A 30 0.15 -0.02 -7.24
N THR A 31 0.51 0.58 -6.09
CA THR A 31 -0.43 0.88 -5.01
C THR A 31 -1.63 1.69 -5.46
N GLY A 32 -1.41 2.75 -6.26
CA GLY A 32 -2.51 3.60 -6.70
C GLY A 32 -3.50 2.88 -7.62
N ILE A 33 -2.99 2.06 -8.55
CA ILE A 33 -3.84 1.23 -9.41
C ILE A 33 -4.59 0.18 -8.57
N SER A 34 -3.89 -0.49 -7.65
CA SER A 34 -4.46 -1.54 -6.82
C SER A 34 -5.61 -1.01 -5.95
N LYS A 35 -5.44 0.14 -5.31
CA LYS A 35 -6.49 0.80 -4.53
C LYS A 35 -7.69 1.19 -5.40
N ALA A 36 -7.44 1.74 -6.58
CA ALA A 36 -8.50 2.14 -7.50
C ALA A 36 -9.35 0.93 -7.98
N LEU A 37 -8.70 -0.21 -8.23
CA LEU A 37 -9.35 -1.42 -8.74
C LEU A 37 -9.85 -2.37 -7.64
N ALA A 38 -9.45 -2.18 -6.38
CA ALA A 38 -9.72 -3.14 -5.31
C ALA A 38 -11.21 -3.52 -5.16
N PRO A 39 -12.18 -2.57 -5.21
CA PRO A 39 -13.59 -2.93 -5.16
C PRO A 39 -14.04 -3.80 -6.34
N GLU A 40 -13.53 -3.54 -7.54
CA GLU A 40 -13.87 -4.30 -8.73
C GLU A 40 -13.24 -5.70 -8.71
N ILE A 41 -11.97 -5.80 -8.31
CA ILE A 41 -11.26 -7.08 -8.13
C ILE A 41 -12.00 -7.98 -7.13
N ALA A 42 -12.37 -7.42 -5.97
CA ALA A 42 -13.11 -8.14 -4.95
C ALA A 42 -14.50 -8.59 -5.46
N ARG A 43 -15.19 -7.73 -6.22
CA ARG A 43 -16.48 -8.06 -6.84
C ARG A 43 -16.39 -9.19 -7.86
N ILE A 44 -15.32 -9.24 -8.64
CA ILE A 44 -15.10 -10.28 -9.66
C ILE A 44 -14.72 -11.63 -9.01
N GLY A 45 -14.14 -11.60 -7.81
CA GLY A 45 -13.71 -12.81 -7.12
C GLY A 45 -12.38 -13.36 -7.63
N LEU A 46 -11.64 -12.58 -8.41
CA LEU A 46 -10.36 -12.99 -9.00
C LEU A 46 -9.22 -12.77 -7.99
N PRO A 47 -8.41 -13.82 -7.69
CA PRO A 47 -7.18 -13.63 -6.94
C PRO A 47 -6.28 -12.56 -7.54
N TYR A 48 -5.83 -11.63 -6.72
CA TYR A 48 -5.03 -10.49 -7.14
C TYR A 48 -3.91 -10.21 -6.16
N SER A 49 -2.77 -9.81 -6.70
CA SER A 49 -1.68 -9.20 -5.93
C SER A 49 -1.00 -8.14 -6.80
N ALA A 50 -0.15 -7.32 -6.22
CA ALA A 50 0.59 -6.30 -6.93
C ALA A 50 1.89 -5.99 -6.19
N THR A 51 2.67 -5.03 -6.71
CA THR A 51 3.82 -4.46 -5.98
C THR A 51 3.43 -3.70 -4.70
N SER A 52 2.13 -3.58 -4.42
CA SER A 52 1.61 -2.85 -3.29
C SER A 52 1.63 -3.67 -1.99
N PHE A 53 2.01 -3.00 -0.91
CA PHE A 53 1.88 -3.48 0.46
C PHE A 53 0.99 -2.54 1.29
N ALA A 54 0.04 -1.87 0.64
CA ALA A 54 -0.84 -0.93 1.31
C ALA A 54 -1.69 -1.64 2.37
N ASN A 55 -1.82 -1.00 3.53
CA ASN A 55 -2.52 -1.60 4.66
C ASN A 55 -3.97 -1.92 4.37
N GLU A 56 -4.67 -1.04 3.67
CA GLU A 56 -6.09 -1.25 3.36
C GLU A 56 -6.33 -2.43 2.41
N LEU A 57 -5.35 -2.78 1.57
CA LEU A 57 -5.45 -3.89 0.64
C LEU A 57 -5.25 -5.25 1.32
N ALA A 58 -4.68 -5.24 2.54
CA ALA A 58 -4.47 -6.43 3.35
C ALA A 58 -5.66 -6.75 4.26
N ASP A 59 -6.77 -6.01 4.16
CA ASP A 59 -8.00 -6.26 4.93
C ASP A 59 -8.81 -7.41 4.27
N PRO A 60 -8.85 -8.62 4.87
CA PRO A 60 -9.53 -9.75 4.28
C PRO A 60 -11.06 -9.66 4.36
N GLU A 61 -11.62 -8.83 5.25
CA GLU A 61 -13.06 -8.61 5.33
C GLU A 61 -13.52 -7.69 4.19
N LYS A 62 -12.68 -6.70 3.84
CA LYS A 62 -12.98 -5.74 2.76
C LYS A 62 -12.60 -6.25 1.38
N TYR A 63 -11.44 -6.90 1.25
CA TYR A 63 -10.87 -7.35 -0.02
C TYR A 63 -10.36 -8.81 0.05
N PRO A 64 -11.26 -9.80 0.17
CA PRO A 64 -10.90 -11.20 0.44
C PRO A 64 -10.08 -11.89 -0.64
N THR A 65 -10.03 -11.33 -1.86
CA THR A 65 -9.29 -11.89 -3.00
C THR A 65 -7.99 -11.15 -3.29
N ILE A 66 -7.65 -10.14 -2.49
CA ILE A 66 -6.41 -9.38 -2.63
C ILE A 66 -5.40 -9.89 -1.62
N PHE A 67 -4.23 -10.26 -2.12
CA PHE A 67 -3.14 -10.84 -1.33
C PHE A 67 -1.95 -9.89 -1.33
N VAL A 68 -1.53 -9.45 -0.15
CA VAL A 68 -0.26 -8.75 0.04
C VAL A 68 0.83 -9.78 0.38
N PHE A 69 1.93 -9.78 -0.37
CA PHE A 69 2.96 -10.83 -0.28
C PHE A 69 3.91 -10.73 0.93
N GLY A 70 3.66 -9.82 1.86
CA GLY A 70 4.53 -9.60 3.00
C GLY A 70 3.92 -8.65 4.02
N PRO A 71 4.73 -8.15 4.98
CA PRO A 71 4.26 -7.14 5.93
C PRO A 71 3.76 -5.90 5.18
N THR A 72 2.75 -5.22 5.72
CA THR A 72 2.25 -4.00 5.11
C THR A 72 3.22 -2.82 5.30
N TYR A 73 2.97 -1.69 4.64
CA TYR A 73 3.75 -0.47 4.88
C TYR A 73 3.75 -0.04 6.36
N ASN A 74 2.61 -0.14 7.06
CA ASN A 74 2.55 0.16 8.49
C ASN A 74 3.34 -0.86 9.33
N ASP A 75 3.28 -2.15 9.01
CA ASP A 75 4.06 -3.17 9.75
C ASP A 75 5.57 -2.92 9.62
N MET A 76 6.02 -2.59 8.41
CA MET A 76 7.41 -2.24 8.13
C MET A 76 7.83 -0.97 8.91
N MET A 77 6.97 0.04 8.96
CA MET A 77 7.22 1.26 9.73
C MET A 77 7.18 1.04 11.25
N GLU A 78 6.27 0.19 11.74
CA GLU A 78 6.20 -0.20 13.16
C GLU A 78 7.51 -0.82 13.62
N ALA A 79 8.04 -1.76 12.84
CA ALA A 79 9.31 -2.40 13.14
C ALA A 79 10.46 -1.38 13.21
N LEU A 80 10.51 -0.46 12.24
CA LEU A 80 11.52 0.61 12.20
C LEU A 80 11.43 1.55 13.41
N LEU A 81 10.23 2.04 13.74
CA LEU A 81 10.01 2.95 14.86
C LEU A 81 10.35 2.29 16.20
N ARG A 82 10.00 1.01 16.39
CA ARG A 82 10.42 0.26 17.59
C ARG A 82 11.93 0.14 17.68
N GLN A 83 12.61 -0.15 16.57
CA GLN A 83 14.06 -0.25 16.55
C GLN A 83 14.74 1.08 16.89
N ILE A 84 14.25 2.19 16.34
CA ILE A 84 14.74 3.54 16.67
C ILE A 84 14.55 3.83 18.17
N ARG A 85 13.41 3.44 18.75
CA ARG A 85 13.12 3.65 20.18
C ARG A 85 14.11 2.90 21.08
N LEU A 86 14.53 1.70 20.70
CA LEU A 86 15.53 0.91 21.45
C LEU A 86 16.90 1.59 21.43
N GLN A 87 17.26 2.24 20.32
CA GLN A 87 18.53 2.97 20.20
C GLN A 87 18.49 4.31 20.92
N LYS A 88 17.36 5.03 20.84
CA LYS A 88 17.18 6.33 21.46
C LYS A 88 15.72 6.53 21.86
N GLY A 89 15.48 6.63 23.16
CA GLY A 89 14.16 6.87 23.73
C GLY A 89 13.42 8.03 23.05
N LYS A 90 13.96 9.25 23.20
CA LYS A 90 13.37 10.47 22.61
C LYS A 90 14.02 10.78 21.26
N ALA A 91 13.71 9.97 20.26
CA ALA A 91 14.21 10.17 18.89
C ALA A 91 13.52 11.36 18.21
N ARG A 92 14.25 12.01 17.30
CA ARG A 92 13.75 13.04 16.39
C ARG A 92 13.83 12.46 14.99
N ILE A 93 12.73 12.44 14.26
CA ILE A 93 12.62 11.81 12.93
C ILE A 93 12.11 12.81 11.90
N ALA A 94 12.57 12.68 10.65
CA ALA A 94 12.06 13.42 9.50
C ALA A 94 11.45 12.43 8.50
N LEU A 95 10.37 12.84 7.83
CA LEU A 95 9.67 12.03 6.84
C LEU A 95 9.89 12.64 5.46
N VAL A 96 10.39 11.85 4.52
CA VAL A 96 10.53 12.24 3.11
C VAL A 96 9.85 11.17 2.28
N TYR A 97 8.85 11.54 1.48
CA TYR A 97 8.08 10.56 0.72
C TYR A 97 7.51 11.15 -0.57
N SER A 98 7.25 10.29 -1.55
CA SER A 98 6.66 10.69 -2.82
C SER A 98 5.18 11.05 -2.67
N ASN A 99 4.72 11.99 -3.49
CA ASN A 99 3.33 12.42 -3.54
C ASN A 99 2.40 11.43 -4.25
N THR A 100 2.58 10.13 -3.98
CA THR A 100 1.86 9.02 -4.60
C THR A 100 1.10 8.24 -3.54
N GLU A 101 0.15 7.40 -3.97
CA GLU A 101 -0.54 6.47 -3.08
C GLU A 101 0.44 5.56 -2.32
N PHE A 102 1.56 5.17 -2.94
CA PHE A 102 2.61 4.42 -2.26
C PHE A 102 3.29 5.24 -1.16
N GLY A 103 3.77 6.44 -1.49
CA GLY A 103 4.57 7.25 -0.57
C GLY A 103 3.77 7.78 0.61
N ARG A 104 2.49 8.09 0.39
CA ARG A 104 1.60 8.63 1.42
C ARG A 104 1.03 7.58 2.37
N ASP A 105 0.90 6.32 1.94
CA ASP A 105 0.16 5.28 2.67
C ASP A 105 0.58 5.12 4.14
N PRO A 106 1.88 4.97 4.48
CA PRO A 106 2.25 4.73 5.86
C PRO A 106 2.34 6.01 6.72
N ILE A 107 2.28 7.20 6.12
CA ILE A 107 2.62 8.46 6.80
C ILE A 107 1.68 8.78 7.98
N PRO A 108 0.35 8.63 7.85
CA PRO A 108 -0.55 8.79 8.99
C PRO A 108 -0.19 7.87 10.16
N TYR A 109 0.07 6.59 9.87
CA TYR A 109 0.46 5.60 10.88
C TYR A 109 1.78 5.98 11.57
N VAL A 110 2.80 6.36 10.81
CA VAL A 110 4.09 6.78 11.34
C VAL A 110 3.94 7.95 12.30
N LYS A 111 3.14 8.96 11.95
CA LYS A 111 2.94 10.16 12.78
C LYS A 111 2.24 9.82 14.10
N GLU A 112 1.18 9.02 14.05
CA GLU A 112 0.48 8.55 15.25
C GLU A 112 1.41 7.73 16.14
N ARG A 113 2.13 6.79 15.52
CA ARG A 113 2.97 5.84 16.26
C ARG A 113 4.22 6.48 16.85
N ALA A 114 4.87 7.38 16.12
CA ALA A 114 6.00 8.16 16.61
C ALA A 114 5.61 8.94 17.87
N LYS A 115 4.44 9.60 17.86
CA LYS A 115 3.89 10.29 19.03
C LYS A 115 3.67 9.33 20.20
N ALA A 116 3.05 8.17 19.95
CA ALA A 116 2.82 7.15 20.98
C ALA A 116 4.13 6.60 21.61
N LEU A 117 5.23 6.59 20.84
CA LEU A 117 6.55 6.17 21.30
C LEU A 117 7.39 7.29 21.93
N GLY A 118 6.83 8.51 22.03
CA GLY A 118 7.53 9.68 22.57
C GLY A 118 8.63 10.23 21.66
N MET A 119 8.50 10.02 20.35
CA MET A 119 9.36 10.61 19.33
C MET A 119 8.78 11.93 18.81
N GLU A 120 9.64 12.77 18.26
CA GLU A 120 9.28 14.04 17.63
C GLU A 120 9.46 13.93 16.11
N VAL A 121 8.38 14.16 15.34
CA VAL A 121 8.48 14.35 13.88
C VAL A 121 8.86 15.81 13.63
N VAL A 122 10.10 16.06 13.22
CA VAL A 122 10.68 17.41 13.13
C VAL A 122 10.54 18.04 11.74
N HIS A 123 10.30 17.23 10.72
CA HIS A 123 10.19 17.69 9.34
C HIS A 123 9.40 16.70 8.48
N GLU A 124 8.72 17.21 7.47
CA GLU A 124 7.94 16.46 6.48
C GLU A 124 8.19 17.10 5.12
N GLU A 125 8.74 16.33 4.18
CA GLU A 125 9.04 16.77 2.81
C GLU A 125 8.34 15.83 1.83
N VAL A 126 7.58 16.41 0.90
CA VAL A 126 6.84 15.66 -0.11
C VAL A 126 7.53 15.83 -1.46
N THR A 127 8.10 14.75 -2.00
CA THR A 127 8.72 14.79 -3.32
C THR A 127 7.67 14.64 -4.42
N PRO A 128 7.82 15.33 -5.57
CA PRO A 128 6.92 15.19 -6.72
C PRO A 128 6.76 13.75 -7.23
#